data_AF-A0A1B8CFE3-F1
#
_entry.id   AF-A0A1B8CFE3-F1
#
_cell.length_a   1.000
_cell.length_b   1.000
_cell.length_c   1.000
_cell.angle_alpha   90.00
_cell.angle_beta   90.00
_cell.angle_gamma   90.00
#
_symmetry.space_group_name_H-M   'P 1'
#
loop_
_entity.id
_entity.type
_entity.pdbx_description
1 polymer ?
#
loop_
_entity_poly.entity_id
_entity_poly.type
_entity_poly.pdbx_seq_one_letter_code
_entity_poly.pdbx_strand_id
1 'polypeptide(L)'
;MSPSDRPERMLMRKACKDDDTTLLDEAILNTNKEDLKDFYKITCVTAVRNSAIAVLNNLIGRGVNVTPQRASELKGASKETLELLLEQGWDINRRGNASYDKEPFMWAVAHDYDLVKWCLEHGASVHPSGQEPFRDGVTTKSRRECPQILERVAAWGSIATLELLRSKGAPAGWRSLHLAVETATFGYSDKQKDFIFYSERMAMVRHLLDVVGLDMNAPDKPPGSDVVSRHSGTPICYIPGSTMLVRDTRELTWLLLDRGADPTPALEIAKVEYPKFVEDVEAWKGKQARYSKCSLQ
;
A
#
# COMPACT_ATOMS: atom_id res chain seq x y z
N MET A 1 -1.27 7.52 -36.34
CA MET A 1 -1.89 6.46 -35.50
C MET A 1 -1.07 6.31 -34.24
N SER A 2 -1.70 6.31 -33.07
CA SER A 2 -0.98 5.96 -31.85
C SER A 2 -0.49 4.51 -31.95
N PRO A 3 0.66 4.13 -31.37
CA PRO A 3 1.06 2.73 -31.26
C PRO A 3 -0.02 1.83 -30.63
N SER A 4 -0.98 2.40 -29.89
CA SER A 4 -2.13 1.71 -29.33
C SER A 4 -3.17 1.25 -30.34
N ASP A 5 -3.21 1.83 -31.54
CA ASP A 5 -4.32 1.70 -32.48
C ASP A 5 -3.97 0.77 -33.66
N ARG A 6 -2.81 0.12 -33.61
CA ARG A 6 -2.41 -0.83 -34.64
C ARG A 6 -3.33 -2.07 -34.61
N PRO A 7 -3.79 -2.61 -35.76
CA PRO A 7 -4.74 -3.73 -35.82
C PRO A 7 -4.32 -4.95 -34.99
N GLU A 8 -3.04 -5.32 -35.04
CA GLU A 8 -2.46 -6.44 -34.29
C GLU A 8 -2.55 -6.23 -32.77
N ARG A 9 -2.47 -4.98 -32.28
CA ARG A 9 -2.63 -4.65 -30.86
C ARG A 9 -4.08 -4.75 -30.40
N MET A 10 -5.04 -4.43 -31.28
CA MET A 10 -6.46 -4.59 -30.98
C MET A 10 -6.84 -6.07 -30.90
N LEU A 11 -6.39 -6.88 -31.87
CA LEU A 11 -6.57 -8.33 -31.86
C LEU A 11 -5.95 -8.96 -30.62
N MET A 12 -4.71 -8.61 -30.27
CA MET A 12 -4.04 -9.11 -29.06
C MET A 12 -4.81 -8.78 -27.78
N ARG A 13 -5.31 -7.55 -27.62
CA ARG A 13 -6.09 -7.18 -26.43
C ARG A 13 -7.38 -7.98 -26.35
N LYS A 14 -8.04 -8.21 -27.49
CA LYS A 14 -9.24 -9.05 -27.55
C LYS A 14 -8.91 -10.49 -27.21
N ALA A 15 -7.85 -11.06 -27.79
CA ALA A 15 -7.35 -12.39 -27.48
C ALA A 15 -7.11 -12.58 -25.97
N CYS A 16 -6.42 -11.62 -25.33
CA CYS A 16 -6.18 -11.68 -23.89
C CYS A 16 -7.46 -11.49 -23.06
N LYS A 17 -8.43 -10.73 -23.55
CA LYS A 17 -9.69 -10.51 -22.82
C LYS A 17 -10.59 -11.75 -22.88
N ASP A 18 -10.63 -12.39 -24.05
CA ASP A 18 -11.53 -13.51 -24.35
C ASP A 18 -10.83 -14.88 -24.13
N ASP A 19 -9.55 -14.87 -23.70
CA ASP A 19 -8.64 -16.02 -23.58
C ASP A 19 -8.56 -16.90 -24.85
N ASP A 20 -8.52 -16.24 -26.01
CA ASP A 20 -8.59 -16.87 -27.34
C ASP A 20 -7.22 -16.95 -28.02
N THR A 21 -6.69 -18.17 -28.15
CA THR A 21 -5.40 -18.42 -28.80
C THR A 21 -5.43 -18.24 -30.32
N THR A 22 -6.59 -18.36 -30.96
CA THR A 22 -6.74 -18.18 -32.41
C THR A 22 -6.58 -16.71 -32.78
N LEU A 23 -7.21 -15.81 -32.02
CA LEU A 23 -7.04 -14.37 -32.18
C LEU A 23 -5.62 -13.93 -31.84
N LEU A 24 -4.97 -14.59 -30.88
CA LEU A 24 -3.56 -14.36 -30.58
C LEU A 24 -2.68 -14.74 -31.78
N ASP A 25 -2.90 -15.91 -32.36
CA ASP A 25 -2.13 -16.39 -33.51
C ASP A 25 -2.29 -15.46 -34.72
N GLU A 26 -3.51 -14.97 -34.99
CA GLU A 26 -3.77 -13.95 -36.00
C GLU A 26 -3.01 -12.63 -35.71
N ALA A 27 -3.04 -12.17 -34.46
CA ALA A 27 -2.31 -10.98 -34.04
C ALA A 27 -0.79 -11.14 -34.24
N ILE A 28 -0.24 -12.32 -33.95
CA ILE A 28 1.18 -12.63 -34.15
C ILE A 28 1.53 -12.63 -35.64
N LEU A 29 0.70 -13.23 -36.51
CA LEU A 29 0.91 -13.23 -37.96
C LEU A 29 0.93 -11.81 -38.54
N ASN A 30 0.12 -10.92 -37.98
CA ASN A 30 0.06 -9.51 -38.36
C ASN A 30 1.16 -8.65 -37.73
N THR A 31 2.04 -9.23 -36.90
CA THR A 31 3.14 -8.51 -36.24
C THR A 31 4.44 -8.69 -37.01
N ASN A 32 5.11 -7.59 -37.33
CA ASN A 32 6.44 -7.61 -37.95
C ASN A 32 7.45 -8.32 -37.06
N LYS A 33 8.37 -9.10 -37.66
CA LYS A 33 9.39 -9.86 -36.92
C LYS A 33 10.22 -9.01 -35.95
N GLU A 34 10.55 -7.78 -36.35
CA GLU A 34 11.32 -6.83 -35.54
C GLU A 34 10.55 -6.36 -34.28
N ASP A 35 9.21 -6.35 -34.35
CA ASP A 35 8.33 -5.91 -33.27
C ASP A 35 7.88 -7.06 -32.35
N LEU A 36 8.10 -8.33 -32.73
CA LEU A 36 7.60 -9.51 -32.01
C LEU A 36 8.02 -9.57 -30.54
N LYS A 37 9.25 -9.15 -30.22
CA LYS A 37 9.74 -9.15 -28.84
C LYS A 37 8.94 -8.20 -27.94
N ASP A 38 8.67 -6.99 -28.42
CA ASP A 38 7.86 -6.01 -27.69
C ASP A 38 6.38 -6.40 -27.68
N PHE A 39 5.90 -6.99 -28.78
CA PHE A 39 4.57 -7.58 -28.85
C PHE A 39 4.37 -8.60 -27.72
N TYR A 40 5.22 -9.63 -27.63
CA TYR A 40 5.13 -10.66 -26.59
C TYR A 40 5.19 -10.09 -25.19
N LYS A 41 6.08 -9.13 -24.92
CA LYS A 41 6.17 -8.49 -23.60
C LYS A 41 4.84 -7.87 -23.19
N ILE A 42 4.20 -7.11 -24.08
CA ILE A 42 2.92 -6.44 -23.79
C ILE A 42 1.78 -7.45 -23.71
N THR A 43 1.80 -8.48 -24.56
CA THR A 43 0.84 -9.59 -24.50
C THR A 43 0.91 -10.30 -23.16
N CYS A 44 2.10 -10.61 -22.64
CA CYS A 44 2.26 -11.25 -21.32
C CYS A 44 1.60 -10.42 -20.22
N VAL A 45 1.91 -9.11 -20.14
CA VAL A 45 1.32 -8.22 -19.13
C VAL A 45 -0.20 -8.15 -19.26
N THR A 46 -0.72 -8.12 -20.49
CA THR A 46 -2.17 -8.03 -20.74
C THR A 46 -2.87 -9.35 -20.42
N ALA A 47 -2.28 -10.49 -20.79
CA ALA A 47 -2.78 -11.82 -20.50
C ALA A 47 -2.82 -12.09 -18.99
N VAL A 48 -1.76 -11.75 -18.26
CA VAL A 48 -1.72 -11.86 -16.79
C VAL A 48 -2.83 -11.04 -16.13
N ARG A 49 -3.01 -9.78 -16.55
CA ARG A 49 -4.06 -8.90 -15.99
C ARG A 49 -5.48 -9.38 -16.25
N ASN A 50 -5.70 -10.10 -17.35
CA ASN A 50 -7.01 -10.67 -17.70
C ASN A 50 -7.15 -12.13 -17.25
N SER A 51 -6.13 -12.71 -16.61
CA SER A 51 -6.11 -14.13 -16.24
C SER A 51 -6.34 -15.07 -17.43
N ALA A 52 -5.74 -14.73 -18.58
CA ALA A 52 -5.89 -15.45 -19.84
C ALA A 52 -4.95 -16.67 -19.89
N ILE A 53 -5.34 -17.75 -19.23
CA ILE A 53 -4.51 -18.95 -19.03
C ILE A 53 -4.19 -19.65 -20.35
N ALA A 54 -5.15 -19.76 -21.28
CA ALA A 54 -4.90 -20.39 -22.58
C ALA A 54 -3.89 -19.58 -23.40
N VAL A 55 -4.02 -18.25 -23.40
CA VAL A 55 -3.05 -17.34 -24.02
C VAL A 55 -1.68 -17.46 -23.37
N LEU A 56 -1.58 -17.50 -22.04
CA LEU A 56 -0.30 -17.66 -21.33
C LEU A 56 0.37 -19.00 -21.68
N ASN A 57 -0.39 -20.10 -21.68
CA ASN A 57 0.12 -21.42 -22.08
C ASN A 57 0.58 -21.46 -23.54
N ASN A 58 -0.12 -20.79 -24.45
CA ASN A 58 0.31 -20.65 -25.85
C ASN A 58 1.66 -19.91 -25.94
N LEU A 59 1.83 -18.82 -25.18
CA LEU A 59 3.09 -18.07 -25.13
C LEU A 59 4.24 -18.92 -24.55
N ILE A 60 3.99 -19.66 -23.46
CA ILE A 60 4.95 -20.59 -22.86
C ILE A 60 5.37 -21.65 -23.88
N GLY A 61 4.40 -22.25 -24.61
CA GLY A 61 4.68 -23.24 -25.66
C GLY A 61 5.52 -22.71 -26.82
N ARG A 62 5.54 -21.38 -27.02
CA ARG A 62 6.40 -20.69 -28.00
C ARG A 62 7.78 -20.31 -27.42
N GLY A 63 8.08 -20.69 -26.18
CA GLY A 63 9.32 -20.35 -25.48
C GLY A 63 9.38 -18.92 -24.96
N VAL A 64 8.25 -18.23 -24.83
CA VAL A 64 8.18 -16.87 -24.27
C VAL A 64 8.23 -16.96 -22.75
N ASN A 65 9.14 -16.21 -22.12
CA ASN A 65 9.13 -16.05 -20.66
C ASN A 65 7.96 -15.14 -20.24
N VAL A 66 6.98 -15.73 -19.54
CA VAL A 66 5.78 -15.03 -19.05
C VAL A 66 5.92 -14.47 -17.64
N THR A 67 7.03 -14.72 -16.95
CA THR A 67 7.21 -14.27 -15.56
C THR A 67 7.19 -12.74 -15.47
N PRO A 68 6.41 -12.16 -14.53
CA PRO A 68 6.31 -10.72 -14.40
C PRO A 68 7.62 -10.14 -13.85
N GLN A 69 7.91 -8.91 -14.25
CA GLN A 69 9.09 -8.17 -13.77
C GLN A 69 8.76 -7.28 -12.57
N ARG A 70 7.47 -7.07 -12.32
CA ARG A 70 6.93 -6.00 -11.49
C ARG A 70 5.63 -6.43 -10.82
N ALA A 71 5.40 -6.00 -9.59
CA ALA A 71 4.16 -6.31 -8.88
C ALA A 71 2.94 -5.69 -9.58
N SER A 72 3.09 -4.51 -10.19
CA SER A 72 2.00 -3.84 -10.92
C SER A 72 1.53 -4.56 -12.20
N GLU A 73 2.30 -5.52 -12.71
CA GLU A 73 1.91 -6.36 -13.84
C GLU A 73 0.89 -7.43 -13.42
N LEU A 74 0.89 -7.81 -12.15
CA LEU A 74 0.03 -8.83 -11.55
C LEU A 74 -1.33 -8.29 -11.08
N LYS A 75 -1.57 -6.98 -11.24
CA LYS A 75 -2.81 -6.35 -10.80
C LYS A 75 -4.01 -6.97 -11.53
N GLY A 76 -4.87 -7.65 -10.79
CA GLY A 76 -6.08 -8.31 -11.32
C GLY A 76 -5.87 -9.76 -11.76
N ALA A 77 -4.67 -10.32 -11.62
CA ALA A 77 -4.43 -11.74 -11.88
C ALA A 77 -5.19 -12.62 -10.87
N SER A 78 -5.80 -13.70 -11.36
CA SER A 78 -6.46 -14.71 -10.52
C SER A 78 -5.44 -15.56 -9.78
N LYS A 79 -5.86 -16.28 -8.74
CA LYS A 79 -4.98 -17.21 -8.02
C LYS A 79 -4.41 -18.27 -8.97
N GLU A 80 -5.23 -18.83 -9.86
CA GLU A 80 -4.80 -19.81 -10.87
C GLU A 80 -3.72 -19.24 -11.80
N THR A 81 -3.81 -17.97 -12.15
CA THR A 81 -2.76 -17.28 -12.92
C THR A 81 -1.48 -17.13 -12.11
N LEU A 82 -1.58 -16.78 -10.82
CA LEU A 82 -0.42 -16.68 -9.94
C LEU A 82 0.27 -18.03 -9.75
N GLU A 83 -0.49 -19.13 -9.59
CA GLU A 83 0.05 -20.50 -9.54
C GLU A 83 0.82 -20.85 -10.81
N LEU A 84 0.23 -20.62 -11.99
CA LEU A 84 0.91 -20.84 -13.27
C LEU A 84 2.22 -20.05 -13.35
N LEU A 85 2.22 -18.80 -12.91
CA LEU A 85 3.43 -17.98 -12.91
C LEU A 85 4.51 -18.53 -11.96
N LEU A 86 4.13 -19.00 -10.77
CA LEU A 86 5.04 -19.67 -9.84
C LEU A 86 5.66 -20.93 -10.46
N GLU A 87 4.86 -21.74 -11.15
CA GLU A 87 5.34 -22.92 -11.90
C GLU A 87 6.35 -22.55 -12.99
N GLN A 88 6.18 -21.38 -13.61
CA GLN A 88 7.13 -20.83 -14.60
C GLN A 88 8.34 -20.12 -13.96
N GLY A 89 8.53 -20.24 -12.64
CA GLY A 89 9.69 -19.69 -11.93
C GLY A 89 9.57 -18.20 -11.60
N TRP A 90 8.35 -17.67 -11.51
CA TRP A 90 8.14 -16.33 -10.96
C TRP A 90 8.60 -16.27 -9.50
N ASP A 91 9.44 -15.28 -9.20
CA ASP A 91 9.90 -15.00 -7.84
C ASP A 91 8.91 -14.04 -7.14
N ILE A 92 8.12 -14.58 -6.22
CA ILE A 92 7.13 -13.84 -5.42
C ILE A 92 7.75 -12.74 -4.54
N ASN A 93 9.04 -12.87 -4.22
CA ASN A 93 9.81 -11.93 -3.39
C ASN A 93 10.59 -10.90 -4.22
N ARG A 94 10.47 -10.96 -5.55
CA ARG A 94 11.16 -10.04 -6.46
C ARG A 94 10.68 -8.61 -6.22
N ARG A 95 11.65 -7.71 -6.08
CA ARG A 95 11.43 -6.27 -6.11
C ARG A 95 11.68 -5.78 -7.53
N GLY A 96 10.81 -4.89 -8.02
CA GLY A 96 11.06 -4.28 -9.31
C GLY A 96 12.27 -3.33 -9.28
N ASN A 97 12.75 -2.98 -10.47
CA ASN A 97 13.90 -2.08 -10.64
C ASN A 97 13.49 -0.61 -10.78
N ALA A 98 12.23 -0.33 -11.10
CA ALA A 98 11.69 1.01 -11.30
C ALA A 98 11.44 1.70 -9.95
N SER A 99 11.63 3.02 -9.87
CA SER A 99 11.49 3.80 -8.63
C SER A 99 10.10 3.72 -7.99
N TYR A 100 9.05 3.45 -8.77
CA TYR A 100 7.66 3.40 -8.33
C TYR A 100 7.12 1.96 -8.13
N ASP A 101 7.95 0.93 -8.31
CA ASP A 101 7.53 -0.47 -8.27
C ASP A 101 8.63 -1.33 -7.61
N LYS A 102 9.07 -0.87 -6.44
CA LYS A 102 10.18 -1.45 -5.67
C LYS A 102 9.72 -2.47 -4.62
N GLU A 103 8.42 -2.68 -4.51
CA GLU A 103 7.80 -3.52 -3.49
C GLU A 103 7.50 -4.91 -4.06
N PRO A 104 7.64 -5.98 -3.25
CA PRO A 104 7.18 -7.31 -3.63
C PRO A 104 5.65 -7.36 -3.82
N PHE A 105 5.15 -8.40 -4.49
CA PHE A 105 3.72 -8.54 -4.78
C PHE A 105 2.84 -8.48 -3.53
N MET A 106 3.26 -9.11 -2.43
CA MET A 106 2.49 -9.12 -1.17
C MET A 106 2.17 -7.70 -0.63
N TRP A 107 2.98 -6.68 -0.93
CA TRP A 107 2.70 -5.29 -0.54
C TRP A 107 1.55 -4.68 -1.34
N ALA A 108 1.43 -5.03 -2.63
CA ALA A 108 0.37 -4.52 -3.51
C ALA A 108 -1.02 -5.06 -3.11
N VAL A 109 -1.04 -6.20 -2.42
CA VAL A 109 -2.25 -6.91 -2.00
C VAL A 109 -2.42 -6.92 -0.48
N ALA A 110 -1.70 -6.08 0.25
CA ALA A 110 -1.70 -6.02 1.72
C ALA A 110 -3.08 -5.74 2.36
N HIS A 111 -4.07 -5.33 1.57
CA HIS A 111 -5.45 -5.10 1.97
C HIS A 111 -6.35 -6.35 1.84
N ASP A 112 -5.90 -7.37 1.11
CA ASP A 112 -6.61 -8.62 0.88
C ASP A 112 -6.03 -9.72 1.79
N TYR A 113 -6.77 -10.08 2.84
CA TYR A 113 -6.33 -11.07 3.82
C TYR A 113 -6.05 -12.43 3.18
N ASP A 114 -6.94 -12.90 2.31
CA ASP A 114 -6.84 -14.24 1.71
C ASP A 114 -5.68 -14.32 0.73
N LEU A 115 -5.42 -13.24 -0.01
CA LEU A 115 -4.29 -13.18 -0.93
C LEU A 115 -2.95 -13.00 -0.20
N VAL A 116 -2.91 -12.24 0.90
CA VAL A 116 -1.73 -12.18 1.78
C VAL A 116 -1.42 -13.55 2.38
N LYS A 117 -2.45 -14.26 2.88
CA LYS A 117 -2.29 -15.61 3.41
C LYS A 117 -1.75 -16.56 2.34
N TRP A 118 -2.34 -16.53 1.15
CA TRP A 118 -1.85 -17.31 0.01
C TRP A 118 -0.40 -16.98 -0.34
N CYS A 119 0.00 -15.70 -0.34
CA CYS A 119 1.39 -15.31 -0.59
C CYS A 119 2.34 -15.95 0.44
N LEU A 120 1.99 -15.92 1.72
CA LEU A 120 2.80 -16.51 2.80
C LEU A 120 2.91 -18.05 2.65
N GLU A 121 1.83 -18.72 2.27
CA GLU A 121 1.80 -20.16 2.00
C GLU A 121 2.72 -20.55 0.83
N HIS A 122 2.92 -19.64 -0.13
CA HIS A 122 3.79 -19.82 -1.29
C HIS A 122 5.18 -19.17 -1.13
N GLY A 123 5.62 -18.93 0.11
CA GLY A 123 7.00 -18.53 0.41
C GLY A 123 7.27 -17.03 0.27
N ALA A 124 6.25 -16.17 0.23
CA ALA A 124 6.45 -14.74 0.38
C ALA A 124 7.06 -14.41 1.76
N SER A 125 8.08 -13.58 1.74
CA SER A 125 8.81 -13.10 2.90
C SER A 125 8.19 -11.80 3.41
N VAL A 126 8.05 -11.69 4.73
CA VAL A 126 7.70 -10.42 5.39
C VAL A 126 8.85 -9.42 5.42
N HIS A 127 10.04 -9.84 4.98
CA HIS A 127 11.23 -9.02 4.85
C HIS A 127 11.56 -8.79 3.36
N PRO A 128 11.64 -7.54 2.88
CA PRO A 128 12.01 -7.25 1.50
C PRO A 128 13.39 -7.81 1.13
N SER A 129 13.48 -8.41 -0.07
CA SER A 129 14.75 -8.91 -0.61
C SER A 129 15.77 -7.78 -0.83
N GLY A 130 17.06 -8.06 -0.54
CA GLY A 130 18.14 -7.08 -0.70
C GLY A 130 17.99 -5.83 0.20
N GLN A 131 17.24 -5.95 1.30
CA GLN A 131 17.11 -4.91 2.31
C GLN A 131 17.78 -5.37 3.60
N GLU A 132 18.60 -4.50 4.19
CA GLU A 132 19.21 -4.75 5.50
C GLU A 132 18.14 -4.99 6.57
N PRO A 133 18.38 -5.88 7.56
CA PRO A 133 17.46 -6.12 8.67
C PRO A 133 17.00 -4.81 9.30
N PHE A 134 15.73 -4.72 9.68
CA PHE A 134 15.20 -3.51 10.33
C PHE A 134 15.98 -3.21 11.63
N ARG A 135 16.37 -1.94 11.80
CA ARG A 135 17.15 -1.44 12.94
C ARG A 135 16.70 -0.02 13.24
N ASP A 136 16.49 0.26 14.52
CA ASP A 136 16.14 1.59 14.99
C ASP A 136 17.28 2.59 14.72
N GLY A 137 16.92 3.86 14.49
CA GLY A 137 17.89 4.94 14.32
C GLY A 137 18.55 5.07 12.93
N VAL A 138 18.34 4.16 11.97
CA VAL A 138 19.05 4.18 10.68
C VAL A 138 18.12 4.14 9.47
N THR A 139 18.03 5.22 8.68
CA THR A 139 17.22 5.23 7.44
C THR A 139 18.08 5.00 6.22
N THR A 140 17.71 4.02 5.37
CA THR A 140 18.43 3.71 4.13
C THR A 140 17.55 4.01 2.92
N LYS A 141 18.17 4.28 1.77
CA LYS A 141 17.45 4.47 0.50
C LYS A 141 16.57 3.25 0.16
N SER A 142 17.10 2.03 0.37
CA SER A 142 16.37 0.78 0.13
C SER A 142 15.09 0.66 0.99
N ARG A 143 15.09 1.17 2.23
CA ARG A 143 13.90 1.24 3.09
C ARG A 143 12.88 2.27 2.66
N ARG A 144 13.32 3.42 2.17
CA ARG A 144 12.41 4.42 1.61
C ARG A 144 11.72 3.93 0.35
N GLU A 145 12.45 3.18 -0.47
CA GLU A 145 11.93 2.58 -1.69
C GLU A 145 11.01 1.39 -1.44
N CYS A 146 11.20 0.64 -0.34
CA CYS A 146 10.34 -0.46 0.06
C CYS A 146 10.09 -0.40 1.58
N PRO A 147 9.01 0.26 2.05
CA PRO A 147 8.66 0.32 3.46
C PRO A 147 8.38 -1.08 4.03
N GLN A 148 8.35 -1.21 5.35
CA GLN A 148 7.97 -2.47 5.99
C GLN A 148 6.51 -2.78 5.68
N ILE A 149 6.14 -4.06 5.54
CA ILE A 149 4.78 -4.44 5.11
C ILE A 149 3.71 -3.95 6.09
N LEU A 150 4.02 -3.89 7.39
CA LEU A 150 3.08 -3.37 8.39
C LEU A 150 2.80 -1.87 8.23
N GLU A 151 3.66 -1.10 7.56
CA GLU A 151 3.33 0.28 7.16
C GLU A 151 2.21 0.30 6.10
N ARG A 152 2.22 -0.65 5.15
CA ARG A 152 1.16 -0.77 4.14
C ARG A 152 -0.16 -1.25 4.74
N VAL A 153 -0.09 -2.25 5.63
CA VAL A 153 -1.28 -2.80 6.29
C VAL A 153 -1.90 -1.80 7.26
N ALA A 154 -1.09 -1.05 8.00
CA ALA A 154 -1.62 0.02 8.87
C ALA A 154 -2.37 1.11 8.07
N ALA A 155 -1.96 1.36 6.83
CA ALA A 155 -2.56 2.37 5.97
C ALA A 155 -3.84 1.88 5.25
N TRP A 156 -3.89 0.61 4.85
CA TRP A 156 -4.93 0.14 3.90
C TRP A 156 -5.48 -1.26 4.20
N GLY A 157 -4.92 -1.98 5.17
CA GLY A 157 -5.30 -3.35 5.48
C GLY A 157 -6.16 -3.50 6.72
N SER A 158 -6.47 -4.75 7.05
CA SER A 158 -7.27 -5.12 8.22
C SER A 158 -6.39 -5.43 9.43
N ILE A 159 -6.97 -5.35 10.64
CA ILE A 159 -6.31 -5.81 11.87
C ILE A 159 -5.95 -7.30 11.78
N ALA A 160 -6.79 -8.13 11.15
CA ALA A 160 -6.51 -9.54 10.96
C ALA A 160 -5.25 -9.77 10.11
N THR A 161 -5.08 -8.98 9.03
CA THR A 161 -3.87 -9.02 8.20
C THR A 161 -2.65 -8.53 8.97
N LEU A 162 -2.81 -7.48 9.78
CA LEU A 162 -1.74 -6.94 10.63
C LEU A 162 -1.22 -8.00 11.60
N GLU A 163 -2.12 -8.64 12.35
CA GLU A 163 -1.77 -9.67 13.33
C GLU A 163 -1.20 -10.93 12.69
N LEU A 164 -1.72 -11.34 11.53
CA LEU A 164 -1.15 -12.44 10.76
C LEU A 164 0.33 -12.16 10.43
N LEU A 165 0.64 -10.99 9.89
CA LEU A 165 2.02 -10.65 9.51
C LEU A 165 2.92 -10.43 10.73
N ARG A 166 2.41 -9.83 11.81
CA ARG A 166 3.14 -9.73 13.09
C ARG A 166 3.50 -11.12 13.64
N SER A 167 2.59 -12.09 13.56
CA SER A 167 2.85 -13.48 13.96
C SER A 167 3.96 -14.16 13.14
N LYS A 168 4.24 -13.64 11.94
CA LYS A 168 5.35 -14.07 11.06
C LYS A 168 6.63 -13.24 11.26
N GLY A 169 6.68 -12.35 12.24
CA GLY A 169 7.86 -11.54 12.54
C GLY A 169 7.98 -10.27 11.68
N ALA A 170 6.91 -9.83 11.02
CA ALA A 170 6.94 -8.58 10.26
C ALA A 170 7.23 -7.39 11.20
N PRO A 171 8.22 -6.53 10.91
CA PRO A 171 8.49 -5.35 11.71
C PRO A 171 7.44 -4.25 11.44
N ALA A 172 7.08 -3.49 12.47
CA ALA A 172 6.14 -2.38 12.34
C ALA A 172 6.66 -1.28 11.40
N GLY A 173 7.98 -1.06 11.38
CA GLY A 173 8.52 0.15 10.76
C GLY A 173 8.26 1.38 11.65
N TRP A 174 8.62 2.56 11.16
CA TRP A 174 8.46 3.80 11.94
C TRP A 174 7.13 4.48 11.68
N ARG A 175 6.48 4.16 10.55
CA ARG A 175 5.32 4.93 10.07
C ARG A 175 4.01 4.16 10.11
N SER A 176 3.92 2.99 10.76
CA SER A 176 2.63 2.30 10.89
C SER A 176 1.57 3.20 11.52
N LEU A 177 1.84 3.79 12.69
CA LEU A 177 0.87 4.67 13.34
C LEU A 177 0.63 5.96 12.54
N HIS A 178 1.69 6.55 11.97
CA HIS A 178 1.61 7.73 11.13
C HIS A 178 0.67 7.55 9.94
N LEU A 179 0.83 6.46 9.18
CA LEU A 179 0.01 6.18 8.00
C LEU A 179 -1.42 5.75 8.38
N ALA A 180 -1.61 5.06 9.51
CA ALA A 180 -2.95 4.78 10.03
C ALA A 180 -3.70 6.08 10.37
N VAL A 181 -3.04 7.03 11.04
CA VAL A 181 -3.60 8.35 11.37
C VAL A 181 -3.87 9.15 10.09
N GLU A 182 -2.90 9.27 9.19
CA GLU A 182 -3.06 10.01 7.93
C GLU A 182 -4.27 9.50 7.16
N THR A 183 -4.35 8.20 6.95
CA THR A 183 -5.40 7.64 6.11
C THR A 183 -6.77 7.68 6.78
N ALA A 184 -6.86 7.72 8.12
CA ALA A 184 -8.10 7.96 8.85
C ALA A 184 -8.68 9.38 8.61
N THR A 185 -7.87 10.32 8.10
CA THR A 185 -8.35 11.66 7.69
C THR A 185 -9.05 11.67 6.33
N PHE A 186 -8.90 10.60 5.53
CA PHE A 186 -9.42 10.57 4.17
C PHE A 186 -10.95 10.43 4.18
N GLY A 187 -11.60 11.03 3.17
CA GLY A 187 -13.03 10.93 2.95
C GLY A 187 -13.35 10.38 1.55
N TYR A 188 -14.42 9.59 1.44
CA TYR A 188 -14.92 9.08 0.17
C TYR A 188 -16.27 9.71 -0.21
N SER A 189 -16.55 9.83 -1.51
CA SER A 189 -17.81 10.40 -2.02
C SER A 189 -19.03 9.52 -1.70
N ASP A 190 -18.84 8.21 -1.68
CA ASP A 190 -19.85 7.23 -1.24
C ASP A 190 -19.90 7.22 0.30
N LYS A 191 -20.95 7.82 0.87
CA LYS A 191 -21.08 8.00 2.32
C LYS A 191 -21.13 6.68 3.10
N GLN A 192 -21.71 5.62 2.53
CA GLN A 192 -21.82 4.36 3.24
C GLN A 192 -20.46 3.66 3.30
N LYS A 193 -19.74 3.63 2.17
CA LYS A 193 -18.37 3.11 2.13
C LYS A 193 -17.42 3.96 2.98
N ASP A 194 -17.56 5.28 2.94
CA ASP A 194 -16.77 6.21 3.75
C ASP A 194 -16.90 5.92 5.24
N PHE A 195 -18.13 5.67 5.71
CA PHE A 195 -18.39 5.35 7.11
C PHE A 195 -17.73 4.03 7.54
N ILE A 196 -17.87 2.97 6.72
CA ILE A 196 -17.27 1.66 6.99
C ILE A 196 -15.74 1.79 7.03
N PHE A 197 -15.13 2.37 6.00
CA PHE A 197 -13.69 2.54 5.94
C PHE A 197 -13.16 3.41 7.08
N TYR A 198 -13.88 4.47 7.45
CA TYR A 198 -13.50 5.28 8.61
C TYR A 198 -13.50 4.50 9.91
N SER A 199 -14.56 3.73 10.16
CA SER A 199 -14.66 2.88 11.35
C SER A 199 -13.50 1.88 11.42
N GLU A 200 -13.17 1.23 10.30
CA GLU A 200 -12.05 0.29 10.20
C GLU A 200 -10.70 0.98 10.42
N ARG A 201 -10.47 2.16 9.83
CA ARG A 201 -9.24 2.94 10.03
C ARG A 201 -9.10 3.41 11.46
N MET A 202 -10.18 3.89 12.08
CA MET A 202 -10.19 4.26 13.49
C MET A 202 -9.95 3.06 14.41
N ALA A 203 -10.48 1.89 14.05
CA ALA A 203 -10.17 0.64 14.76
C ALA A 203 -8.69 0.28 14.64
N MET A 204 -8.08 0.43 13.45
CA MET A 204 -6.63 0.24 13.25
C MET A 204 -5.81 1.20 14.12
N VAL A 205 -6.14 2.49 14.16
CA VAL A 205 -5.45 3.48 15.01
C VAL A 205 -5.53 3.08 16.48
N ARG A 206 -6.72 2.71 16.99
CA ARG A 206 -6.89 2.24 18.37
C ARG A 206 -6.07 0.97 18.62
N HIS A 207 -6.09 0.01 17.71
CA HIS A 207 -5.35 -1.24 17.84
C HIS A 207 -3.84 -1.00 17.93
N LEU A 208 -3.29 -0.14 17.06
CA LEU A 208 -1.87 0.22 17.08
C LEU A 208 -1.44 0.93 18.39
N LEU A 209 -2.32 1.72 18.98
CA LEU A 209 -2.05 2.42 20.25
C LEU A 209 -2.23 1.51 21.46
N ASP A 210 -3.38 0.85 21.55
CA ASP A 210 -3.85 0.18 22.77
C ASP A 210 -3.40 -1.27 22.88
N VAL A 211 -3.22 -1.95 21.75
CA VAL A 211 -2.87 -3.38 21.70
C VAL A 211 -1.43 -3.58 21.28
N VAL A 212 -0.98 -2.87 20.24
CA VAL A 212 0.42 -2.95 19.78
C VAL A 212 1.34 -2.13 20.68
N GLY A 213 0.85 -1.02 21.26
CA GLY A 213 1.63 -0.16 22.14
C GLY A 213 2.67 0.69 21.40
N LEU A 214 2.37 1.14 20.18
CA LEU A 214 3.28 2.03 19.46
C LEU A 214 3.36 3.39 20.14
N ASP A 215 4.58 3.92 20.25
CA ASP A 215 4.82 5.25 20.81
C ASP A 215 4.14 6.32 19.94
N MET A 216 3.22 7.05 20.58
CA MET A 216 2.39 8.04 19.95
C MET A 216 3.11 9.35 19.61
N ASN A 217 4.29 9.58 20.18
CA ASN A 217 5.10 10.77 19.94
C ASN A 217 6.41 10.41 19.23
N ALA A 218 6.55 9.16 18.75
CA ALA A 218 7.68 8.74 17.96
C ALA A 218 7.73 9.52 16.63
N PRO A 219 8.91 9.99 16.21
CA PRO A 219 9.05 10.65 14.92
C PRO A 219 8.95 9.65 13.75
N ASP A 220 8.43 10.11 12.61
CA ASP A 220 8.34 9.37 11.35
C ASP A 220 9.72 9.05 10.70
N LYS A 221 10.80 9.57 11.28
CA LYS A 221 12.19 9.33 10.89
C LYS A 221 13.11 9.23 12.11
N PRO A 222 14.25 8.55 11.99
CA PRO A 222 15.20 8.49 13.08
C PRO A 222 15.83 9.86 13.35
N PRO A 223 16.19 10.15 14.61
CA PRO A 223 16.93 11.35 14.97
C PRO A 223 18.20 11.53 14.13
N GLY A 224 18.49 12.76 13.69
CA GLY A 224 19.70 13.07 12.91
C GLY A 224 19.66 12.67 11.43
N SER A 225 18.50 12.26 10.89
CA SER A 225 18.35 12.02 9.46
C SER A 225 18.27 13.34 8.66
N ASP A 226 19.36 13.66 7.95
CA ASP A 226 19.49 14.79 6.99
C ASP A 226 18.65 14.63 5.71
N VAL A 227 17.91 13.52 5.59
CA VAL A 227 17.07 13.25 4.42
C VAL A 227 15.90 14.25 4.40
N VAL A 228 15.95 15.21 3.47
CA VAL A 228 15.00 16.33 3.26
C VAL A 228 13.65 15.89 2.67
N SER A 229 13.19 14.67 2.94
CA SER A 229 11.89 14.21 2.44
C SER A 229 10.74 14.81 3.26
N ARG A 230 9.70 15.32 2.60
CA ARG A 230 8.42 15.80 3.17
C ARG A 230 7.84 14.79 4.17
N HIS A 231 8.01 15.05 5.46
CA HIS A 231 7.57 14.22 6.57
C HIS A 231 7.10 15.16 7.68
N SER A 232 6.00 14.81 8.33
CA SER A 232 5.21 15.73 9.17
C SER A 232 5.63 15.67 10.65
N GLY A 233 6.47 14.73 11.06
CA GLY A 233 6.96 14.61 12.44
C GLY A 233 6.30 13.46 13.18
N THR A 234 5.48 13.75 14.18
CA THR A 234 4.77 12.74 14.99
C THR A 234 3.43 12.35 14.35
N PRO A 235 2.77 11.26 14.77
CA PRO A 235 1.50 10.82 14.19
C PRO A 235 0.42 11.90 14.15
N ILE A 236 0.28 12.73 15.20
CA ILE A 236 -0.73 13.79 15.23
C ILE A 236 -0.50 14.89 14.17
N CYS A 237 0.74 15.10 13.73
CA CYS A 237 1.07 16.05 12.66
C CYS A 237 0.52 15.64 11.29
N TYR A 238 0.23 14.35 11.09
CA TYR A 238 -0.36 13.86 9.85
C TYR A 238 -1.85 14.22 9.71
N ILE A 239 -2.48 14.77 10.75
CA ILE A 239 -3.84 15.31 10.64
C ILE A 239 -3.86 16.63 9.85
N PRO A 240 -3.24 17.73 10.34
CA PRO A 240 -3.24 19.01 9.63
C PRO A 240 -2.40 18.98 8.34
N GLY A 241 -1.37 18.13 8.25
CA GLY A 241 -0.55 17.97 7.05
C GLY A 241 -1.13 17.01 6.00
N SER A 242 -2.34 16.49 6.20
CA SER A 242 -2.97 15.55 5.25
C SER A 242 -3.36 16.26 3.96
N THR A 243 -2.85 15.75 2.83
CA THR A 243 -3.18 16.26 1.49
C THR A 243 -4.61 15.91 1.04
N MET A 244 -5.28 15.01 1.74
CA MET A 244 -6.63 14.53 1.42
C MET A 244 -7.57 14.70 2.62
N LEU A 245 -7.46 15.84 3.29
CA LEU A 245 -8.29 16.20 4.43
C LEU A 245 -9.72 16.57 3.99
N VAL A 246 -10.58 15.56 3.90
CA VAL A 246 -11.95 15.71 3.37
C VAL A 246 -13.02 15.61 4.45
N ARG A 247 -12.70 15.08 5.64
CA ARG A 247 -13.67 14.90 6.75
C ARG A 247 -13.34 15.69 8.01
N ASP A 248 -14.33 15.72 8.91
CA ASP A 248 -14.12 16.17 10.28
C ASP A 248 -13.19 15.20 11.02
N THR A 249 -12.10 15.73 11.58
CA THR A 249 -11.07 14.94 12.26
C THR A 249 -11.13 15.07 13.78
N ARG A 250 -12.15 15.75 14.35
CA ARG A 250 -12.26 15.95 15.80
C ARG A 250 -12.13 14.67 16.62
N GLU A 251 -12.84 13.62 16.24
CA GLU A 251 -12.79 12.34 16.97
C GLU A 251 -11.39 11.74 16.97
N LEU A 252 -10.74 11.69 15.79
CA LEU A 252 -9.37 11.21 15.65
C LEU A 252 -8.38 12.08 16.45
N THR A 253 -8.48 13.41 16.34
CA THR A 253 -7.65 14.36 17.09
C THR A 253 -7.79 14.13 18.59
N TRP A 254 -9.03 14.06 19.10
CA TRP A 254 -9.27 13.86 20.53
C TRP A 254 -8.82 12.47 21.00
N LEU A 255 -8.98 11.43 20.18
CA LEU A 255 -8.46 10.09 20.48
C LEU A 255 -6.94 10.12 20.75
N LEU A 256 -6.19 10.82 19.89
CA LEU A 256 -4.74 10.95 20.04
C LEU A 256 -4.38 11.79 21.27
N LEU A 257 -5.06 12.92 21.51
CA LEU A 257 -4.80 13.77 22.67
C LEU A 257 -5.14 13.08 24.00
N ASP A 258 -6.26 12.36 24.06
CA ASP A 258 -6.68 11.56 25.23
C ASP A 258 -5.65 10.47 25.58
N ARG A 259 -4.81 10.05 24.62
CA ARG A 259 -3.73 9.08 24.85
C ARG A 259 -2.39 9.72 25.20
N GLY A 260 -2.27 11.06 25.15
CA GLY A 260 -1.04 11.80 25.48
C GLY A 260 -0.25 12.35 24.30
N ALA A 261 -0.87 12.53 23.13
CA ALA A 261 -0.18 13.12 21.97
C ALA A 261 0.20 14.56 22.30
N ASP A 262 1.44 14.96 21.97
CA ASP A 262 1.84 16.36 22.04
C ASP A 262 1.33 17.11 20.79
N PRO A 263 0.36 18.05 20.93
CA PRO A 263 -0.16 18.79 19.78
C PRO A 263 0.79 19.87 19.29
N THR A 264 1.83 20.24 20.05
CA THR A 264 2.71 21.39 19.75
C THR A 264 3.25 21.38 18.31
N PRO A 265 3.87 20.30 17.80
CA PRO A 265 4.36 20.29 16.42
C PRO A 265 3.23 20.35 15.38
N ALA A 266 2.08 19.73 15.65
CA ALA A 266 0.92 19.75 14.75
C ALA A 266 0.25 21.13 14.69
N LEU A 267 0.24 21.88 15.80
CA LEU A 267 -0.30 23.24 15.84
C LEU A 267 0.47 24.21 14.95
N GLU A 268 1.79 24.06 14.84
CA GLU A 268 2.60 24.89 13.93
C GLU A 268 2.27 24.64 12.46
N ILE A 269 2.00 23.37 12.08
CA ILE A 269 1.55 23.00 10.73
C ILE A 269 0.13 23.55 10.47
N ALA A 270 -0.78 23.36 11.43
CA ALA A 270 -2.18 23.71 11.32
C ALA A 270 -2.44 25.21 11.11
N LYS A 271 -1.60 26.09 11.68
CA LYS A 271 -1.71 27.56 11.48
C LYS A 271 -1.69 27.95 10.01
N VAL A 272 -0.99 27.19 9.17
CA VAL A 272 -0.83 27.46 7.74
C VAL A 272 -1.86 26.69 6.92
N GLU A 273 -2.11 25.42 7.28
CA GLU A 273 -2.81 24.48 6.40
C GLU A 273 -4.24 24.14 6.84
N TYR A 274 -4.55 24.15 8.15
CA TYR A 274 -5.85 23.69 8.66
C TYR A 274 -6.24 24.29 10.03
N PRO A 275 -6.77 25.53 10.07
CA PRO A 275 -7.13 26.22 11.30
C PRO A 275 -8.13 25.48 12.20
N LYS A 276 -9.01 24.66 11.61
CA LYS A 276 -10.01 23.87 12.38
C LYS A 276 -9.35 22.91 13.38
N PHE A 277 -8.16 22.38 13.09
CA PHE A 277 -7.43 21.56 14.06
C PHE A 277 -7.06 22.33 15.32
N VAL A 278 -6.74 23.63 15.20
CA VAL A 278 -6.48 24.49 16.36
C VAL A 278 -7.73 24.61 17.23
N GLU A 279 -8.90 24.82 16.62
CA GLU A 279 -10.18 24.87 17.34
C GLU A 279 -10.47 23.56 18.09
N ASP A 280 -10.20 22.41 17.47
CA ASP A 280 -10.43 21.10 18.06
C ASP A 280 -9.50 20.82 19.25
N VAL A 281 -8.23 21.25 19.17
CA VAL A 281 -7.26 21.15 20.27
C VAL A 281 -7.69 22.05 21.44
N GLU A 282 -8.12 23.29 21.18
CA GLU A 282 -8.59 24.19 22.24
C GLU A 282 -9.89 23.69 22.88
N ALA A 283 -10.82 23.15 22.09
CA ALA A 283 -12.04 22.52 22.60
C ALA A 283 -11.72 21.32 23.50
N TRP A 284 -10.72 20.50 23.14
CA TRP A 284 -10.25 19.38 23.95
C TRP A 284 -9.64 19.86 25.29
N LYS A 285 -8.76 20.86 25.27
CA LYS A 285 -8.18 21.45 26.50
C LYS A 285 -9.26 21.98 27.43
N GLY A 286 -10.26 22.68 26.87
CA GLY A 286 -11.40 23.19 27.62
C GLY A 286 -12.23 22.08 28.27
N LYS A 287 -12.41 20.95 27.58
CA LYS A 287 -13.06 19.74 28.12
C LYS A 287 -12.26 19.16 29.30
N GLN A 288 -10.96 18.93 29.12
CA GLN A 288 -10.09 18.36 30.17
C GLN A 288 -10.08 19.24 31.43
N ALA A 289 -9.99 20.56 31.27
CA ALA A 289 -10.02 21.49 32.40
C ALA A 289 -11.33 21.45 33.22
N ARG A 290 -12.45 21.08 32.60
CA ARG A 290 -13.73 20.88 33.31
C ARG A 290 -13.76 19.57 34.07
N TYR A 291 -13.25 18.48 33.48
CA TYR A 291 -13.17 17.18 34.16
C TYR A 291 -12.28 17.25 35.40
N SER A 292 -11.09 17.87 35.30
CA SER A 292 -10.19 18.04 36.45
C SER A 292 -10.78 18.86 37.59
N LYS A 293 -11.70 19.79 37.30
CA LYS A 293 -12.40 20.59 38.32
C LYS A 293 -13.52 19.81 39.02
N CYS A 294 -14.18 18.88 38.32
CA CYS A 294 -15.24 18.05 38.90
C CYS A 294 -14.71 16.86 39.71
N SER A 295 -13.52 16.34 39.41
CA SER A 295 -12.89 15.23 40.15
C SER A 295 -12.24 15.66 41.48
N LEU A 296 -12.31 16.94 41.83
CA LEU A 296 -11.78 17.53 43.08
C LEU A 296 -12.90 17.97 44.04
N GLN A 297 -14.17 17.66 43.72
CA GLN A 297 -15.33 17.81 44.60
C GLN A 297 -15.80 16.44 45.09
#